data_AF-A0ABD7YTD0-F1
#
_entry.id   AF-A0ABD7YTD0-F1
#
_cell.length_a   1.000
_cell.length_b   1.000
_cell.length_c   1.000
_cell.angle_alpha   90.00
_cell.angle_beta   90.00
_cell.angle_gamma   90.00
#
_symmetry.space_group_name_H-M   'P 1'
#
loop_
_entity.id
_entity.type
_entity.pdbx_description
1 polymer ?
#
loop_
_entity_poly.entity_id
_entity_poly.type
_entity_poly.pdbx_seq_one_letter_code
_entity_poly.pdbx_strand_id
1 'polypeptide(L)'
;MEIEYKNEDYKNKNVYKVGNVIEDNGVIYLVCQKNFSNKYTKYFLISLQTAIVSSEMYESLKELKQAVGNKDDTLVKAKLIVDYKLDGDVEDEDIE
;
A
#
# COMPACT_ATOMS: atom_id res chain seq x y z
N MET A 1 -4.46 12.14 10.49
CA MET A 1 -3.80 11.70 9.25
C MET A 1 -3.57 12.95 8.42
N GLU A 2 -2.33 13.32 8.14
CA GLU A 2 -1.99 14.46 7.29
C GLU A 2 -1.42 13.94 5.97
N ILE A 3 -1.90 14.48 4.85
CA ILE A 3 -1.49 14.08 3.50
C ILE A 3 -0.80 15.26 2.84
N GLU A 4 0.49 15.10 2.50
CA GLU A 4 1.26 16.07 1.72
C GLU A 4 1.68 15.45 0.38
N TYR A 5 1.44 16.19 -0.71
CA TYR A 5 1.73 15.77 -2.08
C TYR A 5 3.10 16.30 -2.52
N LYS A 6 4.14 15.46 -2.53
CA LYS A 6 5.44 15.78 -3.14
C LYS A 6 6.05 14.56 -3.81
N ASN A 7 6.01 14.48 -5.13
CA ASN A 7 6.99 13.68 -5.88
C ASN A 7 7.13 14.16 -7.34
N GLU A 8 8.33 14.64 -7.72
CA GLU A 8 8.63 15.22 -9.05
C GLU A 8 8.85 14.17 -10.15
N ASP A 9 8.99 12.88 -9.79
CA ASP A 9 9.16 11.75 -10.74
C ASP A 9 7.85 11.32 -11.45
N TYR A 10 6.78 12.11 -11.32
CA TYR A 10 5.45 11.81 -11.85
C TYR A 10 5.24 12.06 -13.35
N LYS A 11 6.31 12.20 -14.14
CA LYS A 11 6.21 12.54 -15.57
C LYS A 11 5.33 11.58 -16.40
N ASN A 12 5.08 10.35 -15.92
CA ASN A 12 4.22 9.36 -16.60
C ASN A 12 2.89 9.03 -15.90
N LYS A 13 2.47 9.76 -14.85
CA LYS A 13 1.18 9.56 -14.14
C LYS A 13 0.88 8.09 -13.74
N ASN A 14 1.89 7.24 -13.57
CA ASN A 14 1.67 5.84 -13.22
C ASN A 14 1.91 5.61 -11.72
N VAL A 15 0.81 5.62 -10.96
CA VAL A 15 0.80 5.38 -9.51
C VAL A 15 0.93 3.89 -9.14
N TYR A 16 0.64 2.97 -10.08
CA TYR A 16 0.73 1.53 -9.88
C TYR A 16 2.18 1.02 -9.95
N LYS A 17 2.92 1.20 -8.86
CA LYS A 17 4.25 0.62 -8.64
C LYS A 17 4.30 -0.06 -7.29
N VAL A 18 4.99 -1.19 -7.19
CA VAL A 18 5.12 -1.92 -5.91
C VAL A 18 5.67 -0.99 -4.82
N GLY A 19 5.05 -1.04 -3.64
CA GLY A 19 5.40 -0.21 -2.50
C GLY A 19 4.74 1.17 -2.50
N ASN A 20 4.15 1.61 -3.62
CA ASN A 20 3.35 2.81 -3.63
C ASN A 20 2.06 2.59 -2.83
N VAL A 21 1.68 3.63 -2.09
CA VAL A 21 0.36 3.73 -1.48
C VAL A 21 -0.47 4.67 -2.33
N ILE A 22 -1.64 4.20 -2.77
CA ILE A 22 -2.54 4.93 -3.65
C ILE A 22 -3.88 5.14 -2.94
N GLU A 23 -4.55 6.23 -3.28
CA GLU A 23 -5.92 6.50 -2.88
C GLU A 23 -6.81 6.39 -4.12
N ASP A 24 -7.90 5.63 -3.99
CA ASP A 24 -8.97 5.49 -4.97
C ASP A 24 -10.32 5.62 -4.24
N ASN A 25 -11.09 6.65 -4.60
CA ASN A 25 -12.42 6.93 -4.04
C ASN A 25 -12.50 6.92 -2.50
N GLY A 26 -11.50 7.48 -1.84
CA GLY A 26 -11.38 7.59 -0.39
C GLY A 26 -10.82 6.35 0.31
N VAL A 27 -10.50 5.29 -0.43
CA VAL A 27 -9.91 4.06 0.09
C VAL A 27 -8.42 4.04 -0.20
N ILE A 28 -7.63 3.72 0.83
CA ILE A 28 -6.17 3.70 0.75
C ILE A 28 -5.70 2.27 0.49
N TYR A 29 -4.92 2.10 -0.57
CA TYR A 29 -4.38 0.82 -1.00
C TYR A 29 -2.86 0.82 -1.05
N LEU A 30 -2.24 -0.31 -0.69
CA LEU A 30 -0.83 -0.59 -0.97
C LEU A 30 -0.72 -1.47 -2.21
N VAL A 31 0.13 -1.08 -3.15
CA VAL A 31 0.47 -1.89 -4.31
C VAL A 31 1.50 -2.95 -3.89
N CYS A 32 1.08 -4.22 -3.90
CA CYS A 32 1.87 -5.33 -3.42
C CYS A 32 2.38 -6.22 -4.55
N GLN A 33 3.43 -6.98 -4.24
CA GLN A 33 3.88 -8.11 -5.04
C GLN A 33 3.97 -9.37 -4.19
N LYS A 34 3.74 -10.53 -4.79
CA LYS A 34 3.95 -11.84 -4.18
C LYS A 34 4.74 -12.73 -5.13
N ASN A 35 5.85 -13.25 -4.62
CA ASN A 35 6.67 -14.22 -5.32
C ASN A 35 6.14 -15.63 -5.05
N PHE A 36 5.91 -16.40 -6.11
CA PHE A 36 5.57 -17.82 -6.03
C PHE A 36 6.80 -18.68 -6.31
N SER A 37 6.81 -19.90 -5.76
CA SER A 37 7.92 -20.86 -5.83
C SER A 37 8.44 -21.15 -7.26
N ASN A 38 7.59 -20.96 -8.27
CA ASN A 38 7.92 -21.17 -9.67
C ASN A 38 8.46 -19.91 -10.38
N LYS A 39 8.99 -18.91 -9.65
CA LYS A 39 9.47 -17.61 -10.16
C LYS A 39 8.40 -16.71 -10.79
N TYR A 40 7.12 -17.04 -10.65
CA TYR A 40 6.05 -16.13 -11.04
C TYR A 40 5.86 -15.07 -9.96
N THR A 41 5.78 -13.80 -10.38
CA THR A 41 5.49 -12.68 -9.51
C THR A 41 4.10 -12.19 -9.82
N LYS A 42 3.26 -12.08 -8.81
CA LYS A 42 1.92 -11.50 -8.95
C LYS A 42 1.82 -10.16 -8.26
N TYR A 43 0.97 -9.30 -8.80
CA TYR A 43 0.72 -7.94 -8.31
C TYR A 43 -0.75 -7.78 -7.92
N PHE A 44 -1.00 -7.10 -6.82
CA PHE A 44 -2.35 -6.93 -6.25
C PHE A 44 -2.40 -5.70 -5.33
N LEU A 45 -3.60 -5.31 -4.93
CA LEU A 45 -3.84 -4.27 -3.94
C LEU A 45 -4.25 -4.88 -2.60
N ILE A 46 -3.75 -4.29 -1.51
CA ILE A 46 -4.27 -4.48 -0.16
C ILE A 46 -4.89 -3.18 0.30
N SER A 47 -6.13 -3.23 0.81
CA SER A 47 -6.71 -2.08 1.50
C SER A 47 -6.04 -1.91 2.86
N LEU A 48 -5.47 -0.74 3.13
CA LEU A 48 -4.85 -0.43 4.42
C LEU A 48 -5.89 -0.12 5.52
N GLN A 49 -7.15 0.11 5.15
CA GLN A 49 -8.25 0.31 6.10
C GLN A 49 -8.75 -1.02 6.68
N THR A 50 -8.82 -2.06 5.85
CA THR A 50 -9.38 -3.37 6.25
C THR A 50 -8.32 -4.46 6.39
N ALA A 51 -7.08 -4.21 5.95
CA ALA A 51 -6.01 -5.20 5.84
C ALA A 51 -6.34 -6.40 4.94
N ILE A 52 -7.31 -6.26 4.03
CA ILE A 52 -7.76 -7.32 3.12
C ILE A 52 -7.20 -7.08 1.71
N VAL A 53 -6.83 -8.17 1.03
CA VAL A 53 -6.52 -8.17 -0.40
C VAL A 53 -7.76 -7.74 -1.19
N SER A 54 -7.70 -6.59 -1.84
CA SER A 54 -8.85 -5.94 -2.47
C SER A 54 -8.95 -6.17 -3.99
N SER A 55 -8.01 -6.92 -4.56
CA SER A 55 -7.99 -7.25 -5.99
C SER A 55 -7.63 -8.71 -6.22
N GLU A 56 -7.91 -9.21 -7.43
CA GLU A 56 -7.24 -10.41 -7.91
C GLU A 56 -5.72 -10.19 -8.04
N MET A 57 -4.99 -11.28 -8.29
CA MET A 57 -3.54 -11.30 -8.46
C MET A 57 -3.15 -11.37 -9.94
N TYR A 58 -2.55 -10.30 -10.46
CA TYR A 58 -2.22 -10.14 -11.89
C TYR A 58 -0.74 -10.42 -12.18
N GLU A 59 -0.41 -10.79 -13.43
CA GLU A 59 0.98 -11.11 -13.83
C GLU A 59 1.85 -9.87 -14.03
N SER A 60 1.23 -8.69 -14.18
CA SER A 60 1.96 -7.43 -14.32
C SER A 60 1.24 -6.25 -13.65
N LEU A 61 2.01 -5.22 -13.27
CA LEU A 61 1.46 -3.95 -12.80
C LEU A 61 0.57 -3.25 -13.85
N LYS A 62 0.84 -3.50 -15.14
CA LYS A 62 0.02 -2.97 -16.24
C LYS A 62 -1.36 -3.61 -16.25
N GLU A 63 -1.43 -4.93 -16.11
CA GLU A 63 -2.70 -5.67 -16.01
C GLU A 63 -3.48 -5.24 -14.76
N LEU A 64 -2.81 -5.13 -13.61
CA LEU A 64 -3.43 -4.62 -12.39
C LEU A 64 -4.06 -3.24 -12.64
N LYS A 65 -3.29 -2.28 -13.16
CA LYS A 65 -3.81 -0.94 -13.49
C LYS A 65 -4.98 -0.99 -14.48
N GLN A 66 -4.94 -1.86 -15.48
CA GLN A 66 -6.04 -1.97 -16.45
C GLN A 66 -7.31 -2.53 -15.84
N ALA A 67 -7.18 -3.41 -14.85
CA ALA A 67 -8.33 -4.06 -14.20
C ALA A 67 -8.97 -3.20 -13.11
N VAL A 68 -8.15 -2.53 -12.28
CA VAL A 68 -8.65 -1.79 -11.10
C VAL A 68 -8.34 -0.30 -11.12
N GLY A 69 -7.58 0.19 -12.10
CA GLY A 69 -7.11 1.57 -12.14
C GLY A 69 -8.17 2.57 -12.56
N ASN A 70 -8.20 3.67 -11.82
CA ASN A 70 -8.99 4.84 -12.10
C ASN A 70 -8.08 6.00 -12.56
N LYS A 71 -8.62 6.88 -13.40
CA LYS A 71 -7.91 8.09 -13.86
C LYS A 71 -7.64 9.06 -12.72
N ASP A 72 -8.46 8.97 -11.67
CA ASP A 72 -8.44 9.86 -10.51
C ASP A 72 -7.59 9.28 -9.35
N ASP A 73 -6.99 8.09 -9.53
CA ASP A 73 -6.10 7.50 -8.52
C ASP A 73 -4.94 8.44 -8.20
N THR A 74 -4.72 8.67 -6.92
CA THR A 74 -3.64 9.54 -6.45
C THR A 74 -2.60 8.77 -5.66
N LEU A 75 -1.34 9.17 -5.78
CA LEU A 75 -0.31 8.67 -4.87
C LEU A 75 -0.41 9.42 -3.56
N VAL A 76 -0.38 8.67 -2.47
CA VAL A 76 -0.34 9.24 -1.13
C VAL A 76 1.00 8.96 -0.47
N LYS A 77 1.47 9.94 0.30
CA LYS A 77 2.60 9.77 1.21
C LYS A 77 2.07 9.07 2.46
N ALA A 78 2.60 7.87 2.75
CA ALA A 78 2.24 7.09 3.92
C ALA A 78 3.47 6.82 4.79
N LYS A 79 3.28 6.78 6.11
CA LYS A 79 4.28 6.33 7.08
C LYS A 79 3.75 5.06 7.74
N LEU A 80 4.49 3.96 7.60
CA LEU A 80 4.23 2.75 8.36
C LEU A 80 4.77 2.94 9.77
N ILE A 81 3.92 2.78 10.78
CA ILE A 81 4.30 2.76 12.19
C ILE A 81 4.06 1.33 12.66
N VAL A 82 5.13 0.65 13.06
CA VAL A 82 5.05 -0.68 13.67
C VAL A 82 5.02 -0.46 15.18
N ASP A 83 3.82 -0.47 15.73
CA ASP A 83 3.59 -0.45 17.18
C ASP A 83 3.39 -1.91 17.61
N TYR A 84 4.48 -2.54 18.05
CA TYR A 84 4.42 -3.89 18.59
C TYR A 84 4.42 -3.76 20.11
N LYS A 85 3.27 -4.02 20.74
CA LYS A 85 3.26 -4.39 22.15
C LYS A 85 3.78 -5.82 22.22
N LEU A 86 5.01 -6.01 22.68
CA LEU A 86 5.40 -7.32 23.18
C LEU A 86 4.52 -7.59 24.39
N ASP A 87 3.78 -8.71 24.40
CA ASP A 87 3.15 -9.20 25.62
C ASP A 87 4.28 -9.44 26.65
N GLY A 88 4.56 -8.43 27.47
CA GLY A 88 5.73 -8.41 28.37
C GLY A 88 6.31 -7.03 28.68
N ASP A 89 6.08 -6.01 27.85
CA ASP A 89 6.37 -4.61 28.25
C ASP A 89 5.23 -4.12 29.13
N VAL A 90 5.28 -4.54 30.40
CA VAL A 90 4.77 -3.69 31.47
C VAL A 90 5.67 -2.46 31.39
N GLU A 91 5.16 -1.38 30.83
CA GLU A 91 5.72 -0.06 31.11
C GLU A 91 5.66 0.03 32.64
N ASP A 92 6.81 -0.13 33.29
CA ASP A 92 6.99 0.35 34.65
C ASP A 92 6.70 1.84 34.56
N GLU A 93 5.45 2.20 34.84
CA GLU A 93 5.10 3.54 35.27
C GLU A 93 6.06 3.83 36.41
N ASP A 94 7.06 4.68 36.16
CA ASP A 94 7.83 5.32 37.23
C ASP A 94 6.79 6.03 38.12
N ILE A 95 6.36 5.32 39.17
CA ILE A 95 5.54 5.86 40.24
C ILE A 95 6.44 6.76 41.08
N GLU A 96 6.14 8.07 40.98
CA GLU A 96 6.55 9.22 41.80
C GLU A 96 8.03 9.67 41.81
#